data_AF-A0A1F9I4M2-F1
#
_entry.id   AF-A0A1F9I4M2-F1
#
_cell.length_a   1.000
_cell.length_b   1.000
_cell.length_c   1.000
_cell.angle_alpha   90.00
_cell.angle_beta   90.00
_cell.angle_gamma   90.00
#
_symmetry.space_group_name_H-M   'P 1'
#
loop_
_entity.id
_entity.type
_entity.pdbx_description
1 polymer ?
#
loop_
_entity_poly.entity_id
_entity_poly.type
_entity_poly.pdbx_seq_one_letter_code
_entity_poly.pdbx_strand_id
1 'polypeptide(L)'
;MGIKKYHIQHLEELVSPEFPKTKLGRYLLNTFVERDPWLSGESIAQIFRARGGTDMTARLSSLSVPTLIINGEYDNSLAAGRKTAELTPGAIHKILPKTGHACCIEDPAGFDALVVDFLTSLGLMPR
;
A
#
# COMPACT_ATOMS: atom_id res chain seq x y z
N MET A 1 22.27 -15.53 -9.66
CA MET A 1 20.95 -14.93 -9.36
C MET A 1 20.46 -14.27 -10.64
N GLY A 2 19.31 -14.64 -11.19
CA GLY A 2 18.78 -14.03 -12.42
C GLY A 2 17.73 -12.95 -12.11
N ILE A 3 17.56 -11.97 -12.99
CA ILE A 3 16.63 -10.82 -12.83
C ILE A 3 15.22 -11.27 -12.44
N LYS A 4 14.69 -12.30 -13.12
CA LYS A 4 13.36 -12.86 -12.83
C LYS A 4 13.21 -13.38 -11.39
N LYS A 5 14.27 -14.00 -10.83
CA LYS A 5 14.26 -14.51 -9.45
C LYS A 5 14.33 -13.37 -8.44
N TYR A 6 15.01 -12.29 -8.78
CA TYR A 6 15.07 -11.09 -7.94
C TYR A 6 13.71 -10.38 -7.87
N HIS A 7 13.00 -10.23 -9.00
CA HIS A 7 11.71 -9.54 -9.01
C HIS A 7 10.63 -10.25 -8.21
N ILE A 8 10.49 -11.58 -8.34
CA ILE A 8 9.48 -12.31 -7.57
C ILE A 8 9.77 -12.23 -6.06
N GLN A 9 11.04 -12.32 -5.65
CA GLN A 9 11.44 -12.19 -4.25
C GLN A 9 11.09 -10.80 -3.71
N HIS A 10 11.39 -9.74 -4.47
CA HIS A 10 11.06 -8.39 -4.06
C HIS A 10 9.54 -8.15 -3.96
N LEU A 11 8.75 -8.72 -4.86
CA LEU A 11 7.29 -8.61 -4.77
C LEU A 11 6.71 -9.37 -3.56
N GLU A 12 7.31 -10.51 -3.18
CA GLU A 12 6.93 -11.24 -1.97
C GLU A 12 7.21 -10.43 -0.69
N GLU A 13 8.26 -9.60 -0.67
CA GLU A 13 8.55 -8.68 0.45
C GLU A 13 7.50 -7.57 0.62
N LEU A 14 6.68 -7.30 -0.40
CA LEU A 14 5.65 -6.26 -0.38
C LEU A 14 4.29 -6.77 0.11
N VAL A 15 4.11 -8.07 0.27
CA VAL A 15 2.81 -8.67 0.67
C VAL A 15 2.96 -9.40 2.00
N SER A 16 1.84 -9.84 2.58
CA SER A 16 1.89 -10.69 3.77
C SER A 16 2.59 -12.03 3.48
N PRO A 17 3.24 -12.67 4.48
CA PRO A 17 3.93 -13.94 4.30
C PRO A 17 3.06 -15.10 3.78
N GLU A 18 1.74 -15.03 4.01
CA GLU A 18 0.81 -16.06 3.58
C GLU A 18 0.26 -15.82 2.17
N PHE A 19 0.25 -14.58 1.68
CA PHE A 19 -0.34 -14.25 0.39
C PHE A 19 0.31 -14.98 -0.81
N PRO A 20 1.66 -15.05 -0.93
CA PRO A 20 2.33 -15.81 -1.98
C PRO A 20 2.05 -17.32 -1.96
N LYS A 21 1.51 -17.86 -0.86
CA LYS A 21 1.15 -19.29 -0.73
C LYS A 21 -0.25 -19.57 -1.28
N THR A 22 -1.10 -18.55 -1.39
CA THR A 22 -2.46 -18.68 -1.91
C THR A 22 -2.48 -18.91 -3.43
N LYS A 23 -3.60 -19.39 -3.98
CA LYS A 23 -3.77 -19.48 -5.44
C LYS A 23 -3.77 -18.09 -6.10
N LEU A 24 -4.47 -17.13 -5.48
CA LEU A 24 -4.60 -15.77 -6.00
C LEU A 24 -3.28 -15.01 -5.94
N GLY A 25 -2.58 -15.04 -4.80
CA GLY A 25 -1.29 -14.36 -4.66
C GLY A 25 -0.26 -14.90 -5.64
N ARG A 26 -0.13 -16.23 -5.80
CA ARG A 26 0.74 -16.81 -6.84
C ARG A 26 0.38 -16.32 -8.24
N TYR A 27 -0.91 -16.27 -8.57
CA TYR A 27 -1.34 -15.81 -9.89
C TYR A 27 -0.98 -14.34 -10.13
N LEU A 28 -1.30 -13.46 -9.19
CA LEU A 28 -1.05 -12.02 -9.31
C LEU A 28 0.46 -11.71 -9.35
N LEU A 29 1.25 -12.30 -8.44
CA LEU A 29 2.70 -12.08 -8.41
C LEU A 29 3.38 -12.57 -9.70
N ASN A 30 2.99 -13.73 -10.22
CA ASN A 30 3.50 -14.19 -11.52
C ASN A 30 3.07 -13.27 -12.67
N THR A 31 1.85 -12.73 -12.65
CA THR A 31 1.38 -11.79 -13.67
C THR A 31 2.24 -10.53 -13.71
N PHE A 32 2.68 -10.02 -12.55
CA PHE A 32 3.60 -8.87 -12.51
C PHE A 32 4.96 -9.22 -13.14
N VAL A 33 5.52 -10.38 -12.79
CA VAL A 33 6.80 -10.86 -13.35
C VAL A 33 6.72 -11.14 -14.86
N GLU A 34 5.58 -11.64 -15.36
CA GLU A 34 5.37 -11.87 -16.80
C GLU A 34 5.38 -10.58 -17.60
N ARG A 35 5.02 -9.46 -16.97
CA ARG A 35 5.00 -8.13 -17.61
C ARG A 35 6.37 -7.43 -17.58
N ASP A 36 7.37 -8.00 -16.91
CA ASP A 36 8.72 -7.45 -16.83
C ASP A 36 9.31 -7.00 -18.18
N PRO A 37 9.18 -7.76 -19.30
CA PRO A 37 9.73 -7.35 -20.58
C PRO A 37 9.12 -6.07 -21.15
N TRP A 38 7.97 -5.62 -20.62
CA TRP A 38 7.30 -4.38 -21.02
C TRP A 38 7.65 -3.20 -20.11
N LEU A 39 8.41 -3.44 -19.04
CA LEU A 39 8.82 -2.40 -18.10
C LEU A 39 10.15 -1.77 -18.52
N SER A 40 10.28 -0.47 -18.32
CA SER A 40 11.55 0.25 -18.47
C SER A 40 12.18 0.45 -17.09
N GLY A 41 13.33 -0.19 -16.86
CA GLY A 41 14.10 0.00 -15.63
C GLY A 41 14.53 1.44 -15.42
N GLU A 42 14.83 2.18 -16.50
CA GLU A 42 15.14 3.62 -16.42
C GLU A 42 13.93 4.41 -15.92
N SER A 43 12.75 4.18 -16.47
CA SER A 43 11.52 4.85 -16.02
C SER A 43 11.21 4.53 -14.56
N ILE A 44 11.36 3.28 -14.14
CA ILE A 44 11.19 2.86 -12.74
C ILE A 44 12.19 3.61 -11.83
N ALA A 45 13.45 3.69 -12.23
CA ALA A 45 14.46 4.43 -11.47
C ALA A 45 14.12 5.93 -11.34
N GLN A 46 13.59 6.56 -12.40
CA GLN A 46 13.15 7.96 -12.32
C GLN A 46 11.98 8.14 -11.37
N ILE A 47 11.02 7.21 -11.32
CA ILE A 47 9.92 7.24 -10.34
C ILE A 47 10.48 7.19 -8.91
N PHE A 48 11.44 6.30 -8.64
CA PHE A 48 12.06 6.22 -7.31
C PHE A 48 12.86 7.48 -6.96
N ARG A 49 13.62 8.06 -7.89
CA ARG A 49 14.34 9.33 -7.67
C ARG A 49 13.38 10.48 -7.37
N ALA A 50 12.31 10.63 -8.16
CA ALA A 50 11.32 11.67 -7.95
C ALA A 50 10.62 11.53 -6.59
N ARG A 51 10.23 10.30 -6.22
CA ARG A 51 9.61 10.01 -4.92
C ARG A 51 10.56 10.25 -3.76
N GLY A 52 11.80 9.77 -3.86
CA GLY A 52 12.82 9.93 -2.81
C GLY A 52 13.25 11.38 -2.59
N GLY A 53 13.17 12.23 -3.62
CA GLY A 53 13.44 13.67 -3.52
C GLY A 53 12.26 14.53 -3.05
N THR A 54 11.10 13.95 -2.78
CA THR A 54 9.88 14.68 -2.41
C THR A 54 9.50 14.40 -0.96
N ASP A 55 9.67 15.39 -0.08
CA ASP A 55 9.19 15.33 1.31
C ASP A 55 8.01 16.30 1.51
N MET A 56 6.86 15.74 1.91
CA MET A 56 5.62 16.47 2.15
C MET A 56 5.25 16.49 3.63
N THR A 57 6.12 16.00 4.51
CA THR A 57 5.89 15.84 5.95
C THR A 57 5.44 17.15 6.59
N ALA A 58 6.10 18.27 6.23
CA ALA A 58 5.77 19.60 6.75
C ALA A 58 4.35 20.10 6.40
N ARG A 59 3.70 19.49 5.41
CA ARG A 59 2.34 19.86 4.98
C ARG A 59 1.24 19.08 5.72
N LEU A 60 1.56 17.97 6.37
CA LEU A 60 0.56 17.09 6.99
C LEU A 60 -0.27 17.81 8.05
N SER A 61 0.36 18.69 8.84
CA SER A 61 -0.32 19.48 9.87
C SER A 61 -1.30 20.52 9.31
N SER A 62 -1.23 20.82 8.00
CA SER A 62 -2.13 21.76 7.33
C SER A 62 -3.37 21.10 6.71
N LEU A 63 -3.46 19.76 6.74
CA LEU A 63 -4.63 19.05 6.22
C LEU A 63 -5.84 19.30 7.14
N SER A 64 -6.89 19.86 6.55
CA SER A 64 -8.16 20.16 7.24
C SER A 64 -9.31 19.23 6.83
N VAL A 65 -9.05 18.29 5.92
CA VAL A 65 -10.05 17.32 5.44
C VAL A 65 -10.02 16.06 6.31
N PRO A 66 -11.18 15.40 6.53
CA PRO A 66 -11.19 14.08 7.16
C PRO A 66 -10.26 13.12 6.41
N THR A 67 -9.37 12.46 7.13
CA THR A 67 -8.32 11.64 6.54
C THR A 67 -8.32 10.24 7.15
N LEU A 68 -8.42 9.22 6.31
CA LEU A 68 -8.23 7.81 6.67
C LEU A 68 -6.90 7.34 6.09
N ILE A 69 -6.07 6.73 6.94
CA ILE A 69 -4.82 6.08 6.55
C ILE A 69 -4.99 4.59 6.81
N ILE A 70 -4.66 3.77 5.82
CA ILE A 70 -4.74 2.30 5.90
C ILE A 70 -3.37 1.72 5.55
N ASN A 71 -2.87 0.81 6.39
CA ASN A 71 -1.70 0.00 6.10
C ASN A 71 -2.00 -1.48 6.37
N GLY A 72 -1.30 -2.39 5.71
CA GLY A 72 -1.27 -3.79 6.14
C GLY A 72 -0.41 -3.98 7.38
N GLU A 73 -0.70 -5.03 8.15
CA GLU A 73 0.10 -5.45 9.31
C GLU A 73 1.59 -5.69 9.00
N TYR A 74 1.89 -6.25 7.81
CA TYR A 74 3.23 -6.59 7.34
C TYR A 74 3.80 -5.54 6.37
N ASP A 75 3.17 -4.38 6.25
CA ASP A 75 3.61 -3.30 5.37
C ASP A 75 4.93 -2.70 5.86
N ASN A 76 5.97 -2.73 5.03
CA ASN A 76 7.29 -2.16 5.35
C ASN A 76 7.24 -0.64 5.59
N SER A 77 6.19 0.04 5.14
CA SER A 77 5.96 1.47 5.32
C SER A 77 5.09 1.80 6.53
N LEU A 78 4.67 0.81 7.32
CA LEU A 78 3.76 0.99 8.46
C LEU A 78 4.25 2.06 9.46
N ALA A 79 5.56 2.12 9.73
CA ALA A 79 6.13 3.16 10.61
C ALA A 79 5.92 4.58 10.05
N ALA A 80 6.09 4.76 8.74
CA ALA A 80 5.82 6.03 8.06
C ALA A 80 4.31 6.33 8.01
N GLY A 81 3.45 5.32 7.83
CA GLY A 81 2.00 5.45 7.93
C GLY A 81 1.54 5.94 9.31
N ARG A 82 2.08 5.35 10.39
CA ARG A 82 1.84 5.82 11.77
C ARG A 82 2.29 7.27 11.94
N LYS A 83 3.48 7.61 11.45
CA LYS A 83 3.99 8.98 11.53
C LYS A 83 3.10 9.98 10.78
N THR A 84 2.59 9.56 9.62
CA THR A 84 1.66 10.36 8.82
C THR A 84 0.37 10.63 9.60
N ALA A 85 -0.17 9.60 10.26
CA ALA A 85 -1.37 9.74 11.09
C ALA A 85 -1.15 10.65 12.30
N GLU A 86 -0.01 10.52 13.00
CA GLU A 86 0.35 11.38 14.13
C GLU A 86 0.44 12.86 13.75
N LEU A 87 0.93 13.16 12.55
CA LEU A 87 1.12 14.53 12.07
C LEU A 87 -0.11 15.13 11.39
N THR A 88 -1.11 14.32 11.05
CA THR A 88 -2.31 14.76 10.34
C THR A 88 -3.46 14.99 11.33
N PRO A 89 -3.97 16.22 11.49
CA PRO A 89 -5.02 16.53 12.44
C PRO A 89 -6.29 15.69 12.19
N GLY A 90 -6.76 15.00 13.22
CA GLY A 90 -7.99 14.20 13.15
C GLY A 90 -7.91 12.96 12.25
N ALA A 91 -6.72 12.55 11.80
CA ALA A 91 -6.58 11.35 10.99
C ALA A 91 -6.94 10.08 11.77
N ILE A 92 -7.59 9.16 11.08
CA ILE A 92 -7.85 7.81 11.57
C ILE A 92 -6.84 6.88 10.91
N HIS A 93 -6.10 6.11 11.70
CA HIS A 93 -5.19 5.08 11.19
C HIS A 93 -5.80 3.70 11.44
N LYS A 94 -5.89 2.88 10.38
CA LYS A 94 -6.34 1.49 10.45
C LYS A 94 -5.25 0.58 9.93
N ILE A 95 -5.01 -0.51 10.67
CA ILE A 95 -4.08 -1.56 10.26
C ILE A 95 -4.93 -2.76 9.87
N LEU A 96 -4.82 -3.20 8.62
CA LEU A 96 -5.52 -4.36 8.11
C LEU A 96 -4.73 -5.64 8.45
N PRO A 97 -5.26 -6.53 9.31
CA PRO A 97 -4.53 -7.72 9.75
C PRO A 97 -4.17 -8.64 8.57
N LYS A 98 -3.09 -9.41 8.70
CA LYS A 98 -2.70 -10.45 7.72
C LYS A 98 -2.48 -9.96 6.28
N THR A 99 -2.21 -8.67 6.09
CA THR A 99 -1.90 -8.06 4.78
C THR A 99 -0.60 -7.27 4.84
N GLY A 100 0.05 -7.05 3.70
CA GLY A 100 1.26 -6.26 3.53
C GLY A 100 1.01 -4.90 2.87
N HIS A 101 1.97 -4.42 2.09
CA HIS A 101 1.90 -3.14 1.38
C HIS A 101 0.73 -3.07 0.40
N ALA A 102 0.44 -4.18 -0.28
CA ALA A 102 -0.68 -4.29 -1.23
C ALA A 102 -2.00 -4.70 -0.55
N CYS A 103 -2.28 -4.18 0.65
CA CYS A 103 -3.40 -4.62 1.49
C CYS A 103 -4.78 -4.59 0.80
N CYS A 104 -5.04 -3.61 -0.07
CA CYS A 104 -6.28 -3.53 -0.86
C CYS A 104 -6.41 -4.62 -1.94
N ILE A 105 -5.32 -5.26 -2.33
CA ILE A 105 -5.30 -6.41 -3.26
C ILE A 105 -5.36 -7.72 -2.48
N GLU A 106 -4.69 -7.78 -1.32
CA GLU A 106 -4.62 -8.98 -0.49
C GLU A 106 -5.95 -9.30 0.21
N ASP A 107 -6.62 -8.27 0.74
CA ASP A 107 -7.96 -8.38 1.32
C ASP A 107 -8.84 -7.19 0.88
N PRO A 108 -9.38 -7.24 -0.35
CA PRO A 108 -10.22 -6.17 -0.88
C PRO A 108 -11.46 -5.91 -0.04
N ALA A 109 -12.10 -6.96 0.48
CA ALA A 109 -13.31 -6.83 1.28
C ALA A 109 -13.04 -6.16 2.64
N GLY A 110 -11.95 -6.52 3.30
CA GLY A 110 -11.52 -5.88 4.54
C GLY A 110 -11.11 -4.42 4.33
N PHE A 111 -10.39 -4.12 3.24
CA PHE A 111 -10.05 -2.75 2.87
C PHE A 111 -11.31 -1.91 2.59
N ASP A 112 -12.24 -2.42 1.77
CA ASP A 112 -13.48 -1.74 1.44
C ASP A 112 -14.34 -1.49 2.67
N ALA A 113 -14.42 -2.45 3.61
CA ALA A 113 -15.14 -2.27 4.88
C ALA A 113 -14.58 -1.08 5.68
N LEU A 114 -13.25 -0.94 5.78
CA LEU A 114 -12.63 0.20 6.47
C LEU A 114 -12.98 1.54 5.79
N VAL A 115 -13.00 1.57 4.46
CA VAL A 115 -13.37 2.76 3.69
C VAL A 115 -14.85 3.10 3.88
N VAL A 116 -15.74 2.12 3.76
CA VAL A 116 -17.19 2.29 3.93
C VAL A 116 -17.52 2.74 5.35
N ASP A 117 -16.91 2.14 6.38
CA ASP A 117 -17.10 2.53 7.77
C ASP A 117 -16.70 4.01 7.99
N PHE A 118 -15.55 4.41 7.44
CA PHE A 118 -15.08 5.79 7.53
C PHE A 118 -16.05 6.76 6.85
N LEU A 119 -16.45 6.49 5.60
CA LEU A 119 -17.40 7.34 4.87
C LEU A 119 -18.76 7.39 5.55
N THR A 120 -19.24 6.27 6.08
CA THR A 120 -20.52 6.18 6.82
C THR A 120 -20.46 7.02 8.09
N SER A 121 -19.36 6.96 8.85
CA SER A 121 -19.18 7.74 10.08
C SER A 121 -19.21 9.26 9.85
N LEU A 122 -18.93 9.70 8.63
CA LEU A 122 -18.94 11.10 8.19
C LEU A 122 -20.23 11.49 7.44
N GLY A 123 -21.15 10.55 7.21
CA GLY A 123 -22.35 10.77 6.40
C GLY A 123 -22.06 11.05 4.92
N LEU A 124 -20.94 10.53 4.40
CA LEU A 124 -20.45 10.75 3.03
C LEU A 124 -20.80 9.61 2.05
N MET A 125 -21.51 8.58 2.50
CA MET A 125 -21.99 7.53 1.61
C MET A 125 -22.99 8.09 0.59
N PRO A 126 -22.96 7.64 -0.68
CA PRO A 126 -23.97 8.00 -1.67
C PRO A 126 -25.38 7.71 -1.13
N ARG A 127 -26.31 8.63 -1.38
CA ARG A 127 -27.73 8.46 -1.06
C ARG A 127 -28.43 7.64 -2.13
#